data_AF-A0A3D1KGC6-F1
#
_entry.id   AF-A0A3D1KGC6-F1
#
_cell.length_a   1.000
_cell.length_b   1.000
_cell.length_c   1.000
_cell.angle_alpha   90.00
_cell.angle_beta   90.00
_cell.angle_gamma   90.00
#
_symmetry.space_group_name_H-M   'P 1'
#
loop_
_entity.id
_entity.type
_entity.pdbx_description
1 polymer ?
#
loop_
_entity_poly.entity_id
_entity_poly.type
_entity_poly.pdbx_seq_one_letter_code
_entity_poly.pdbx_strand_id
1 'polypeptide(L)'
;GRNNYITAFMYGLIFRENCYQCPYACAERTADVTVADFWGYKGKLIPRGKGISLIMPSTEKGSHLIEMIRPYMQMEERAVAEAVNGNGQLQHPSKRPSERDTFLDGYERKGEDVFAPLLVGYKRQCRINKIKGNIIELIAKNPTMYQILKSVYYKLKQICRK
;
A
#
# COMPACT_ATOMS: atom_id res chain seq x y z
N GLY A 1 3.39 -3.31 -15.20
CA GLY A 1 3.24 -2.05 -15.94
C GLY A 1 4.59 -1.66 -16.49
N ARG A 2 4.64 -1.17 -17.73
CA ARG A 2 5.84 -0.89 -18.54
C ARG A 2 6.51 0.47 -18.23
N ASN A 3 6.29 1.03 -17.05
CA ASN A 3 6.87 2.32 -16.67
C ASN A 3 7.89 2.13 -15.55
N ASN A 4 9.18 2.27 -15.89
CA ASN A 4 10.29 2.11 -14.96
C ASN A 4 10.29 3.19 -13.88
N TYR A 5 9.97 4.44 -14.23
CA TYR A 5 9.83 5.54 -13.28
C TYR A 5 8.81 5.23 -12.18
N ILE A 6 7.57 4.86 -12.55
CA ILE A 6 6.53 4.52 -11.57
C ILE A 6 6.93 3.30 -10.75
N THR A 7 7.59 2.31 -11.37
CA THR A 7 8.06 1.13 -10.65
C THR A 7 9.12 1.48 -9.61
N ALA A 8 10.07 2.37 -9.96
CA ALA A 8 11.10 2.84 -9.05
C ALA A 8 10.55 3.76 -7.96
N PHE A 9 9.56 4.59 -8.28
CA PHE A 9 8.80 5.37 -7.32
C PHE A 9 8.11 4.46 -6.30
N MET A 10 7.37 3.45 -6.77
CA MET A 10 6.70 2.50 -5.89
C MET A 10 7.67 1.64 -5.08
N TYR A 11 8.87 1.39 -5.61
CA TYR A 11 9.93 0.72 -4.86
C TYR A 11 10.60 1.65 -3.82
N GLY A 12 10.40 2.96 -3.93
CA GLY A 12 11.04 3.96 -3.08
C GLY A 12 12.50 4.24 -3.44
N LEU A 13 12.99 3.84 -4.62
CA LEU A 13 14.37 4.12 -5.07
C LEU A 13 14.64 5.61 -5.27
N ILE A 14 13.61 6.36 -5.66
CA ILE A 14 13.74 7.76 -6.05
C ILE A 14 13.13 8.71 -5.01
N PHE A 15 12.91 8.24 -3.78
CA PHE A 15 12.47 9.12 -2.70
C PHE A 15 13.65 9.96 -2.18
N ARG A 16 13.32 11.12 -1.60
CA ARG A 16 14.27 11.94 -0.84
C ARG A 16 14.63 11.24 0.47
N GLU A 17 15.81 11.51 1.00
CA GLU A 17 16.29 10.86 2.24
C GLU A 17 15.34 11.07 3.43
N ASN A 18 14.74 12.25 3.53
CA ASN A 18 13.77 12.54 4.59
C ASN A 18 12.49 11.68 4.51
N CYS A 19 12.14 11.11 3.35
CA CYS A 19 10.99 10.22 3.23
C CYS A 19 11.18 8.89 3.98
N TYR A 20 12.42 8.47 4.21
CA TYR A 20 12.72 7.22 4.93
C TYR A 20 12.75 7.37 6.45
N GLN A 21 12.69 8.62 6.93
CA GLN A 21 12.68 8.98 8.35
C GLN A 21 11.63 10.06 8.64
N CYS A 22 10.57 10.10 7.84
CA CYS A 22 9.58 11.18 7.89
C CYS A 22 8.82 11.14 9.23
N PRO A 23 8.92 12.17 10.08
CA PRO A 23 8.22 12.17 11.36
C PRO A 23 6.70 12.28 11.22
N TYR A 24 6.23 12.67 10.03
CA TYR A 24 4.80 12.77 9.70
C TYR A 24 4.25 11.49 9.06
N ALA A 25 5.05 10.44 8.87
CA ALA A 25 4.56 9.17 8.35
C ALA A 25 3.95 8.31 9.48
N CYS A 26 2.95 8.86 10.15
CA CYS A 26 2.22 8.27 11.28
C CYS A 26 0.73 8.64 11.21
N ALA A 27 -0.07 8.12 12.14
CA ALA A 27 -1.51 8.35 12.19
C ALA A 27 -1.83 9.75 12.70
N GLU A 28 -1.00 10.27 13.59
CA GLU A 28 -1.09 11.62 14.13
C GLU A 28 -0.82 12.65 13.04
N ARG A 29 -1.66 13.69 12.97
CA ARG A 29 -1.59 14.73 11.95
C ARG A 29 -1.60 16.10 12.61
N THR A 30 -0.75 16.98 12.08
CA THR A 30 -0.66 18.38 12.54
C THR A 30 -1.62 19.31 11.82
N ALA A 31 -2.18 18.88 10.68
CA ALA A 31 -3.16 19.64 9.92
C ALA A 31 -4.56 19.46 10.51
N ASP A 32 -5.43 20.48 10.37
CA ASP A 32 -6.84 20.37 10.76
C ASP A 32 -7.56 19.25 9.99
N VAL A 33 -7.26 19.12 8.69
CA VAL A 33 -7.84 18.11 7.79
C VAL A 33 -6.74 17.49 6.94
N THR A 34 -6.76 16.16 6.85
CA THR A 34 -5.94 15.39 5.91
C THR A 34 -6.79 14.95 4.73
N VAL A 35 -6.30 15.19 3.51
CA VAL A 35 -6.90 14.69 2.26
C VAL A 35 -5.91 13.74 1.60
N ALA A 36 -6.37 12.56 1.18
CA ALA A 36 -5.54 11.55 0.53
C ALA A 36 -6.35 10.65 -0.41
N ASP A 37 -5.69 9.80 -1.17
CA ASP A 37 -6.36 8.68 -1.84
C ASP A 37 -6.79 7.62 -0.81
N PHE A 38 -8.03 7.15 -0.92
CA PHE A 38 -8.54 6.06 -0.08
C PHE A 38 -8.49 4.74 -0.85
N TRP A 39 -7.53 3.89 -0.47
CA TRP A 39 -7.33 2.58 -1.08
C TRP A 39 -8.16 1.51 -0.37
N GLY A 40 -8.81 0.64 -1.15
CA GLY A 40 -9.46 -0.56 -0.60
C GLY A 40 -10.88 -0.35 -0.06
N TYR A 41 -11.61 0.66 -0.53
CA TYR A 41 -13.03 0.84 -0.19
C TYR A 41 -13.88 -0.41 -0.50
N LYS A 42 -14.54 -0.92 0.55
CA LYS A 42 -15.43 -2.09 0.47
C LYS A 42 -16.91 -1.75 0.54
N GLY A 43 -17.25 -0.47 0.74
CA GLY A 43 -18.64 -0.01 0.77
C GLY A 43 -19.31 -0.02 -0.61
N LYS A 44 -20.56 0.44 -0.60
CA LYS A 44 -21.44 0.52 -1.78
C LYS A 44 -22.02 1.92 -2.02
N LEU A 45 -21.93 2.83 -1.05
CA LEU A 45 -22.52 4.16 -1.14
C LEU A 45 -21.84 5.00 -2.22
N ILE A 46 -20.50 5.00 -2.24
CA ILE A 46 -19.71 5.81 -3.17
C ILE A 46 -19.47 5.03 -4.48
N PRO A 47 -19.82 5.59 -5.66
CA PRO A 47 -19.58 4.96 -6.95
C PRO A 47 -18.11 4.63 -7.19
N ARG A 48 -17.86 3.42 -7.69
CA ARG A 48 -16.51 2.97 -8.05
C ARG A 48 -16.09 3.52 -9.42
N GLY A 49 -14.79 3.63 -9.64
CA GLY A 49 -14.21 3.91 -10.97
C GLY A 49 -13.64 5.32 -11.17
N LYS A 50 -13.92 6.27 -10.27
CA LYS A 50 -13.35 7.63 -10.31
C LYS A 50 -12.27 7.91 -9.26
N GLY A 51 -11.90 6.89 -8.47
CA GLY A 51 -11.13 7.07 -7.25
C GLY A 51 -12.03 7.52 -6.10
N ILE A 52 -11.59 7.27 -4.87
CA ILE A 52 -12.26 7.71 -3.65
C ILE A 52 -11.21 8.43 -2.83
N SER A 53 -11.53 9.64 -2.36
CA SER A 53 -10.64 10.40 -1.49
C SER A 53 -10.97 10.12 -0.03
N LEU A 54 -9.94 10.01 0.79
CA LEU A 54 -10.00 10.11 2.24
C LEU A 54 -10.07 11.58 2.61
N ILE A 55 -11.00 11.94 3.50
CA ILE A 55 -11.01 13.21 4.21
C ILE A 55 -11.06 12.86 5.71
N MET A 56 -10.01 13.22 6.44
CA MET A 56 -9.84 12.84 7.84
C MET A 56 -9.59 14.10 8.69
N PRO A 57 -10.53 14.50 9.57
CA PRO A 57 -10.30 15.59 10.49
C PRO A 57 -9.33 15.14 11.59
N SER A 58 -8.49 16.05 12.08
CA SER A 58 -7.58 15.81 13.21
C SER A 58 -7.76 16.81 14.34
N THR A 59 -8.60 17.84 14.13
CA THR A 59 -8.99 18.84 15.12
C THR A 59 -10.50 19.10 15.03
N GLU A 60 -11.08 19.73 16.07
CA GLU A 60 -12.49 20.17 16.05
C GLU A 60 -12.77 21.15 14.91
N LYS A 61 -11.82 22.05 14.63
CA LYS A 61 -11.88 22.96 13.49
C LYS A 61 -11.95 22.19 12.17
N GLY A 62 -11.16 21.13 12.02
CA GLY A 62 -11.21 20.24 10.86
C GLY A 62 -12.58 19.57 10.70
N SER A 63 -13.15 19.07 11.79
CA SER A 63 -14.50 18.50 11.78
C SER A 63 -15.55 19.54 11.35
N HIS A 64 -15.46 20.77 11.84
CA HIS A 64 -16.37 21.84 11.44
C HIS A 64 -16.25 22.17 9.94
N LEU A 65 -15.03 22.25 9.41
CA LEU A 65 -14.80 22.47 7.98
C LEU A 65 -15.43 21.37 7.12
N ILE A 66 -15.34 20.10 7.55
CA ILE A 66 -15.94 18.97 6.84
C ILE A 66 -17.47 19.06 6.86
N GLU A 67 -18.08 19.40 8.00
CA GLU A 67 -19.54 19.54 8.09
C GLU A 67 -20.07 20.69 7.20
N MET A 68 -19.33 21.78 7.07
CA MET A 68 -19.69 22.88 6.15
C MET A 68 -19.72 22.44 4.68
N ILE A 69 -18.83 21.54 4.26
CA ILE A 69 -18.74 21.08 2.87
C ILE A 69 -19.55 19.81 2.60
N ARG A 70 -20.02 19.11 3.64
CA ARG A 70 -20.79 17.85 3.54
C ARG A 70 -21.95 17.92 2.53
N PRO A 71 -22.75 19.01 2.45
CA PRO A 71 -23.86 19.09 1.49
C PRO A 71 -23.43 19.06 0.01
N TYR A 72 -22.16 19.35 -0.29
CA TYR A 72 -21.63 19.45 -1.65
C TYR A 72 -20.86 18.20 -2.09
N MET A 73 -20.78 17.17 -1.24
CA MET A 73 -19.98 15.98 -1.48
C MET A 73 -20.76 14.70 -1.13
N GLN A 74 -20.47 13.63 -1.86
CA GLN A 74 -20.93 12.31 -1.46
C GLN A 74 -19.94 11.70 -0.47
N MET A 75 -20.29 11.74 0.81
CA MET A 75 -19.43 11.27 1.91
C MET A 75 -20.02 10.02 2.58
N GLU A 76 -19.14 9.12 3.02
CA GLU A 76 -19.46 7.99 3.88
C GLU A 76 -18.50 8.01 5.07
N GLU A 77 -19.03 8.04 6.29
CA GLU A 77 -18.21 7.91 7.50
C GLU A 77 -17.69 6.48 7.65
N ARG A 78 -16.41 6.32 7.96
CA ARG A 78 -15.73 5.03 8.08
C ARG A 78 -14.80 5.04 9.29
N ALA A 79 -14.48 3.84 9.79
CA ALA A 79 -13.50 3.69 10.85
C ALA A 79 -12.10 4.14 10.37
N VAL A 80 -11.42 4.98 11.16
CA VAL A 80 -10.06 5.47 10.88
C VAL A 80 -9.08 4.32 10.65
N ALA A 81 -9.25 3.19 11.35
CA ALA A 81 -8.44 2.00 11.17
C ALA A 81 -8.43 1.47 9.73
N GLU A 82 -9.51 1.65 8.95
CA GLU A 82 -9.52 1.26 7.53
C GLU A 82 -8.54 2.12 6.71
N ALA A 83 -8.49 3.42 6.96
CA ALA A 83 -7.57 4.34 6.30
C ALA A 83 -6.12 4.06 6.69
N VAL A 84 -5.86 3.86 8.00
CA VAL A 84 -4.52 3.55 8.51
C VAL A 84 -4.02 2.23 7.92
N ASN A 85 -4.82 1.17 7.95
CA ASN A 85 -4.43 -0.14 7.41
C ASN A 85 -4.24 -0.13 5.88
N GLY A 86 -4.94 0.74 5.16
CA GLY A 86 -4.85 0.88 3.70
C GLY A 86 -3.69 1.74 3.21
N ASN A 87 -3.03 2.52 4.08
CA ASN A 87 -2.03 3.50 3.68
C ASN A 87 -0.80 3.45 4.62
N GLY A 88 0.32 2.95 4.13
CA GLY A 88 1.56 2.80 4.92
C GLY A 88 2.10 4.12 5.48
N GLN A 89 1.83 5.24 4.80
CA GLN A 89 2.25 6.59 5.21
C GLN A 89 1.45 7.13 6.40
N LEU A 90 0.40 6.42 6.84
CA LEU A 90 -0.27 6.63 8.13
C LEU A 90 0.30 5.73 9.24
N GLN A 91 1.32 4.92 8.97
CA GLN A 91 1.86 3.95 9.94
C GLN A 91 3.34 4.17 10.21
N HIS A 92 4.16 4.26 9.17
CA HIS A 92 5.60 4.40 9.30
C HIS A 92 6.25 5.06 8.07
N PRO A 93 7.47 5.62 8.22
CA PRO A 93 8.27 6.08 7.08
C PRO A 93 8.51 4.99 6.04
N SER A 94 8.77 5.40 4.79
CA SER A 94 9.10 4.43 3.74
C SER A 94 10.40 3.68 4.06
N LYS A 95 10.49 2.39 3.74
CA LYS A 95 11.75 1.66 3.89
C LYS A 95 12.72 2.09 2.79
N ARG A 96 13.93 2.50 3.18
CA ARG A 96 15.01 2.82 2.23
C ARG A 96 15.51 1.55 1.53
N PRO A 97 15.44 1.46 0.18
CA PRO A 97 16.03 0.32 -0.54
C PRO A 97 17.56 0.33 -0.47
N SER A 98 18.17 -0.84 -0.37
CA SER A 98 19.64 -0.99 -0.40
C SER A 98 20.24 -0.57 -1.73
N GLU A 99 19.49 -0.69 -2.82
CA GLU A 99 19.95 -0.36 -4.17
C GLU A 99 19.87 1.13 -4.50
N ARG A 100 19.39 1.98 -3.58
CA ARG A 100 19.17 3.41 -3.83
C ARG A 100 20.44 4.15 -4.21
N ASP A 101 21.53 3.95 -3.47
CA ASP A 101 22.77 4.70 -3.70
C ASP A 101 23.38 4.30 -5.05
N THR A 102 23.41 2.99 -5.33
CA THR A 102 23.75 2.45 -6.65
C THR A 102 22.86 3.01 -7.76
N PHE A 103 21.56 3.21 -7.50
CA PHE A 103 20.64 3.80 -8.46
C PHE A 103 21.01 5.25 -8.78
N LEU A 104 21.22 6.10 -7.78
CA LEU A 104 21.53 7.52 -7.99
C LEU A 104 22.87 7.71 -8.71
N ASP A 105 23.90 6.99 -8.25
CA ASP A 105 25.23 7.00 -8.85
C ASP A 105 25.22 6.57 -10.32
N GLY A 106 24.39 5.57 -10.64
CA GLY A 106 24.24 5.07 -11.99
C GLY A 106 23.37 5.96 -12.87
N TYR A 107 22.36 6.61 -12.30
CA TYR A 107 21.43 7.48 -13.04
C TYR A 107 22.14 8.70 -13.61
N GLU A 108 23.06 9.32 -12.85
CA GLU A 108 23.86 10.45 -13.33
C GLU A 108 24.66 10.11 -14.61
N ARG A 109 25.16 8.88 -14.71
CA ARG A 109 26.00 8.43 -15.82
C ARG A 109 25.23 7.80 -16.98
N LYS A 110 24.15 7.09 -16.70
CA LYS A 110 23.44 6.21 -17.66
C LYS A 110 21.98 6.57 -17.87
N GLY A 111 21.45 7.56 -17.15
CA GLY A 111 20.04 7.91 -17.19
C GLY A 111 19.14 6.71 -16.89
N GLU A 112 18.10 6.52 -17.70
CA GLU A 112 17.08 5.50 -17.45
C GLU A 112 17.56 4.05 -17.56
N ASP A 113 18.71 3.79 -18.20
CA ASP A 113 19.22 2.44 -18.38
C ASP A 113 19.59 1.75 -17.05
N VAL A 114 19.79 2.54 -15.98
CA VAL A 114 20.04 2.03 -14.63
C VAL A 114 18.80 1.36 -14.01
N PHE A 115 17.59 1.71 -14.45
CA PHE A 115 16.36 1.18 -13.84
C PHE A 115 16.19 -0.32 -14.08
N ALA A 116 16.37 -0.79 -15.31
CA ALA A 116 16.05 -2.17 -15.67
C ALA A 116 16.74 -3.21 -14.77
N PRO A 117 18.08 -3.18 -14.54
CA PRO A 117 18.75 -4.17 -13.69
C PRO A 117 18.36 -4.07 -12.22
N LEU A 118 18.23 -2.85 -11.68
CA LEU A 118 17.93 -2.65 -10.25
C LEU A 118 16.46 -2.99 -9.91
N LEU A 119 15.57 -2.93 -10.89
CA LEU A 119 14.16 -3.26 -10.68
C LEU A 119 13.83 -4.75 -10.89
N VAL A 120 14.77 -5.60 -11.34
CA VAL A 120 14.49 -7.03 -11.60
C VAL A 120 13.99 -7.73 -10.34
N GLY A 121 14.70 -7.56 -9.22
CA GLY A 121 14.34 -8.16 -7.93
C GLY A 121 12.97 -7.69 -7.45
N TYR A 122 12.74 -6.37 -7.47
CA TYR A 122 11.46 -5.77 -7.10
C TYR A 122 10.31 -6.25 -7.99
N LYS A 123 10.46 -6.23 -9.32
CA LYS A 123 9.45 -6.72 -10.28
C LYS A 123 9.14 -8.20 -10.07
N ARG A 124 10.14 -9.03 -9.77
CA ARG A 124 9.97 -10.44 -9.41
C ARG A 124 9.15 -10.58 -8.12
N GLN A 125 9.47 -9.80 -7.08
CA GLN A 125 8.74 -9.80 -5.82
C GLN A 125 7.28 -9.37 -6.01
N CYS A 126 7.01 -8.31 -6.79
CA CYS A 126 5.65 -7.89 -7.13
C CYS A 126 4.87 -9.01 -7.84
N ARG A 127 5.51 -9.74 -8.77
CA ARG A 127 4.89 -10.87 -9.47
C ARG A 127 4.55 -12.01 -8.49
N ILE A 128 5.47 -12.35 -7.59
CA ILE A 128 5.24 -13.37 -6.55
C ILE A 128 4.08 -12.95 -5.64
N ASN A 129 4.05 -11.70 -5.17
CA ASN A 129 2.99 -11.19 -4.31
C ASN A 129 1.62 -11.22 -5.01
N LYS A 130 1.58 -10.88 -6.31
CA LYS A 130 0.35 -10.99 -7.11
C LYS A 130 -0.15 -12.43 -7.21
N ILE A 131 0.75 -13.38 -7.46
CA ILE A 131 0.39 -14.81 -7.51
C ILE A 131 -0.11 -15.29 -6.14
N LYS A 132 0.58 -14.92 -5.06
CA LYS A 132 0.15 -15.23 -3.69
C LYS A 132 -1.26 -14.69 -3.39
N GLY A 133 -1.52 -13.43 -3.74
CA GLY A 133 -2.85 -12.81 -3.59
C GLY A 133 -3.94 -13.59 -4.32
N ASN A 134 -3.70 -13.93 -5.60
CA ASN A 134 -4.64 -14.73 -6.39
C ASN A 134 -4.93 -16.11 -5.77
N ILE A 135 -3.90 -16.79 -5.22
CA ILE A 135 -4.07 -18.08 -4.54
C ILE A 135 -4.91 -17.91 -3.27
N ILE A 136 -4.63 -16.89 -2.46
CA ILE A 136 -5.41 -16.59 -1.24
C ILE A 136 -6.88 -16.34 -1.59
N GLU A 137 -7.15 -15.54 -2.61
CA GLU A 137 -8.52 -15.28 -3.08
C GLU A 137 -9.22 -16.56 -3.56
N LEU A 138 -8.51 -17.43 -4.28
CA LEU A 138 -9.04 -18.71 -4.75
C LEU A 138 -9.42 -19.63 -3.57
N ILE A 139 -8.54 -19.74 -2.57
CA ILE A 139 -8.79 -20.53 -1.36
C ILE A 139 -9.97 -19.95 -0.57
N ALA A 140 -10.03 -18.62 -0.41
CA ALA A 140 -11.12 -17.96 0.32
C ALA A 140 -12.49 -18.16 -0.34
N LYS A 141 -12.54 -18.27 -1.67
CA LYS A 141 -13.76 -18.57 -2.44
C LYS A 141 -14.20 -20.04 -2.36
N ASN A 142 -13.34 -20.94 -1.87
CA ASN A 142 -13.63 -22.37 -1.82
C ASN A 142 -13.32 -22.95 -0.42
N PRO A 143 -14.29 -22.93 0.50
CA PRO A 143 -14.08 -23.29 1.91
C PRO A 143 -13.52 -24.71 2.14
N THR A 144 -13.82 -25.66 1.24
CA THR A 144 -13.31 -27.04 1.33
C THR A 144 -11.84 -27.13 0.96
N MET A 145 -11.33 -26.28 0.06
CA MET A 145 -9.90 -26.24 -0.29
C MET A 145 -9.02 -25.96 0.92
N TYR A 146 -9.42 -25.02 1.79
CA TYR A 146 -8.69 -24.73 3.02
C TYR A 146 -8.60 -25.96 3.94
N GLN A 147 -9.71 -26.69 4.11
CA GLN A 147 -9.74 -27.88 4.95
C GLN A 147 -8.86 -29.01 4.39
N ILE A 148 -8.88 -29.22 3.07
CA ILE A 148 -8.01 -30.19 2.40
C ILE A 148 -6.54 -29.83 2.59
N LEU A 149 -6.15 -28.57 2.31
CA LEU A 149 -4.77 -28.10 2.47
C LEU A 149 -4.29 -28.23 3.91
N LYS A 150 -5.15 -27.90 4.88
CA LYS A 150 -4.87 -28.05 6.32
C LYS A 150 -4.66 -29.53 6.68
N SER A 151 -5.52 -30.43 6.21
CA SER A 151 -5.39 -31.89 6.44
C SER A 151 -4.09 -32.44 5.86
N VAL A 152 -3.75 -32.08 4.63
CA VAL A 152 -2.49 -32.47 3.97
C VAL A 152 -1.28 -31.96 4.74
N TYR A 153 -1.28 -30.69 5.16
CA TYR A 153 -0.19 -30.11 5.95
C TYR A 153 0.06 -30.88 7.25
N TYR A 154 -0.99 -31.23 8.00
CA TYR A 154 -0.83 -31.98 9.24
C TYR A 154 -0.33 -33.41 8.99
N LYS A 155 -0.78 -34.08 7.93
CA LYS A 155 -0.25 -35.41 7.54
C LYS A 155 1.24 -35.34 7.20
N LEU A 156 1.67 -34.37 6.39
CA LEU A 156 3.08 -34.17 6.03
C LEU A 156 3.95 -33.82 7.25
N LYS A 157 3.45 -32.97 8.14
CA LYS A 157 4.16 -32.58 9.37
C LYS A 157 4.36 -33.77 10.33
N GLN A 158 3.46 -34.75 10.34
CA GLN A 158 3.62 -35.98 11.11
C GLN A 158 4.67 -36.92 10.49
N ILE A 159 4.78 -36.96 9.16
CA ILE A 159 5.78 -37.77 8.45
C ILE A 159 7.19 -37.21 8.66
N CYS A 160 7.37 -35.89 8.57
CA CYS A 160 8.68 -35.25 8.75
C CYS A 160 9.14 -35.11 10.22
N ARG A 161 8.34 -35.58 11.19
CA ARG A 161 8.70 -35.62 12.62
C ARG A 161 9.17 -37.00 13.08
N LYS A 162 9.19 -37.99 12.19
CA LYS A 162 9.89 -39.27 12.36
C LYS A 162 11.22 -39.21 11.64
#